data_AF-A0A7K3XQM9-F1
#
_entry.id   AF-A0A7K3XQM9-F1
#
_cell.length_a   1.000
_cell.length_b   1.000
_cell.length_c   1.000
_cell.angle_alpha   90.00
_cell.angle_beta   90.00
_cell.angle_gamma   90.00
#
_symmetry.space_group_name_H-M   'P 1'
#
loop_
_entity.id
_entity.type
_entity.pdbx_description
1 polymer ?
#
loop_
_entity_poly.entity_id
_entity_poly.type
_entity_poly.pdbx_seq_one_letter_code
_entity_poly.pdbx_strand_id
1 'polypeptide(L)'
;MKSFIRLSLSILFAFWLISCNTGNKKTASDSAAYTEYISAYTSGVISITDDIRINLNSIADEVINDQLPAELIKLDPSVAGKITLSDGHMLIFHPEKPFPSGQS
;
A
#
# COMPACT_ATOMS: atom_id res chain seq x y z
N MET A 1 7.55 51.37 -16.78
CA MET A 1 6.53 50.56 -16.05
C MET A 1 6.19 49.23 -16.72
N LYS A 2 5.98 49.17 -18.05
CA LYS A 2 5.64 47.92 -18.79
C LYS A 2 6.71 46.82 -18.75
N SER A 3 8.00 47.19 -18.69
CA SER A 3 9.12 46.24 -18.64
C SER A 3 9.25 45.54 -17.28
N PHE A 4 9.01 46.25 -16.18
CA PHE A 4 9.03 45.70 -14.82
C PHE A 4 7.90 44.69 -14.56
N ILE A 5 6.73 44.91 -15.16
CA ILE A 5 5.60 43.97 -15.13
C ILE A 5 5.91 42.68 -15.90
N ARG A 6 6.60 42.77 -17.05
CA ARG A 6 7.01 41.58 -17.81
C ARG A 6 8.05 40.75 -17.06
N LEU A 7 8.97 41.40 -16.35
CA LEU A 7 9.99 40.73 -15.54
C LEU A 7 9.37 40.02 -14.32
N SER A 8 8.41 40.67 -13.66
CA SER A 8 7.66 40.10 -12.53
C SER A 8 6.82 38.89 -12.93
N LEU A 9 6.19 38.91 -14.11
CA LEU A 9 5.38 37.79 -14.62
C LEU A 9 6.23 36.57 -15.00
N SER A 10 7.44 36.79 -15.51
CA SER A 10 8.39 35.72 -15.85
C SER A 10 8.93 34.99 -14.61
N ILE A 11 9.18 35.74 -13.52
CA ILE A 11 9.62 35.18 -12.23
C ILE A 11 8.52 34.34 -11.59
N LEU A 12 7.26 34.77 -11.66
CA LEU A 12 6.13 34.01 -11.11
C LEU A 12 5.93 32.65 -11.84
N PHE A 13 6.20 32.61 -13.14
CA PHE A 13 6.11 31.39 -13.95
C PHE A 13 7.24 30.38 -13.62
N ALA A 14 8.44 30.86 -13.29
CA ALA A 14 9.54 30.01 -12.87
C ALA A 14 9.28 29.31 -11.51
N PHE A 15 8.56 29.96 -10.59
CA PHE A 15 8.16 29.34 -9.32
C PHE A 15 7.14 28.20 -9.47
N TRP A 16 6.31 28.23 -10.51
CA TRP A 16 5.36 27.15 -10.81
C TRP A 16 6.06 25.83 -11.19
N LEU A 17 7.25 25.90 -11.79
CA LEU A 17 8.01 24.70 -12.20
C LEU A 17 8.70 23.98 -11.03
N ILE A 18 8.88 24.63 -9.88
CA ILE A 18 9.56 24.05 -8.70
C ILE A 18 8.56 23.32 -7.77
N SER A 19 7.26 23.57 -7.92
CA SER A 19 6.23 23.02 -7.01
C SER A 19 5.83 21.56 -7.28
N CYS A 20 6.43 20.91 -8.28
CA CYS A 20 6.13 19.53 -8.64
C CYS A 20 7.29 18.59 -8.28
N ASN A 21 7.58 18.46 -6.98
CA ASN A 21 8.39 17.37 -6.46
C ASN A 21 7.84 16.87 -5.12
N THR A 22 6.59 16.42 -5.13
CA THR A 22 6.08 15.50 -4.10
C THR A 22 6.44 14.08 -4.52
N GLY A 23 7.75 13.79 -4.49
CA GLY A 23 8.22 12.42 -4.45
C GLY A 23 7.65 11.79 -3.18
N ASN A 24 6.54 11.06 -3.32
CA ASN A 24 6.07 10.11 -2.32
C ASN A 24 7.26 9.21 -2.02
N LYS A 25 7.97 9.49 -0.93
CA LYS A 25 8.93 8.56 -0.35
C LYS A 25 8.08 7.38 0.06
N LYS A 26 7.91 6.40 -0.84
CA LYS A 26 7.47 5.07 -0.47
C LYS A 26 8.46 4.66 0.60
N THR A 27 8.03 4.69 1.85
CA THR A 27 8.78 4.06 2.94
C THR A 27 8.85 2.62 2.53
N ALA A 28 9.97 2.20 1.93
CA ALA A 28 10.28 0.80 1.76
C ALA A 28 10.19 0.23 3.17
N SER A 29 9.09 -0.46 3.45
CA SER A 29 8.88 -1.14 4.71
C SER A 29 10.10 -2.04 4.85
N ASP A 30 10.83 -1.90 5.96
CA ASP A 30 11.98 -2.75 6.21
C ASP A 30 11.42 -4.14 6.48
N SER A 31 11.32 -4.97 5.44
CA SER A 31 10.72 -6.31 5.52
C SER A 31 11.39 -7.14 6.61
N ALA A 32 12.67 -6.85 6.89
CA ALA A 32 13.44 -7.43 7.99
C ALA A 32 12.76 -7.22 9.35
N ALA A 33 12.13 -6.07 9.58
CA ALA A 33 11.45 -5.73 10.83
C ALA A 33 10.25 -6.63 11.15
N TYR A 34 9.71 -7.33 10.15
CA TYR A 34 8.54 -8.20 10.30
C TYR A 34 8.87 -9.69 10.19
N THR A 35 10.13 -10.07 9.99
CA THR A 35 10.55 -11.48 9.82
C THR A 35 10.28 -12.34 11.05
N GLU A 36 10.24 -11.74 12.24
CA GLU A 36 9.86 -12.41 13.49
C GLU A 36 8.37 -12.78 13.52
N TYR A 37 7.52 -12.08 12.78
CA TYR A 37 6.07 -12.25 12.79
C TYR A 37 5.52 -12.93 11.54
N ILE A 38 6.15 -12.71 10.38
CA ILE A 38 5.67 -13.15 9.07
C ILE A 38 6.65 -14.18 8.49
N SER A 39 6.18 -15.42 8.27
CA SER A 39 6.96 -16.49 7.63
C SER A 39 6.94 -16.40 6.11
N ALA A 40 5.81 -16.01 5.53
CA ALA A 40 5.61 -15.94 4.09
C ALA A 40 4.45 -15.01 3.73
N TYR A 41 4.45 -14.51 2.50
CA TYR A 41 3.36 -13.73 1.96
C TYR A 41 3.24 -13.95 0.44
N THR A 42 2.06 -13.67 -0.13
CA THR A 42 1.83 -13.74 -1.58
C THR A 42 2.83 -12.85 -2.30
N SER A 43 3.55 -13.41 -3.28
CA SER A 43 4.57 -12.70 -4.05
C SER A 43 4.63 -13.24 -5.48
N GLY A 44 5.24 -12.45 -6.37
CA GLY A 44 5.34 -12.78 -7.79
C GLY A 44 4.11 -12.37 -8.60
N VAL A 45 3.93 -13.00 -9.76
CA VAL A 45 2.79 -12.73 -10.66
C VAL A 45 1.60 -13.57 -10.21
N ILE A 46 0.50 -12.89 -9.90
CA ILE A 46 -0.77 -13.50 -9.47
C ILE A 46 -1.93 -13.02 -10.35
N SER A 47 -3.08 -13.71 -10.29
CA SER A 47 -4.30 -13.22 -10.93
C SER A 47 -4.79 -11.95 -10.23
N ILE A 48 -5.41 -11.05 -10.99
CA ILE A 48 -6.06 -9.85 -10.43
C ILE A 48 -7.23 -10.19 -9.51
N THR A 49 -7.71 -11.43 -9.50
CA THR A 49 -8.82 -11.91 -8.66
C THR A 49 -8.37 -12.74 -7.47
N ASP A 50 -7.06 -12.97 -7.31
CA ASP A 50 -6.55 -13.81 -6.22
C ASP A 50 -6.65 -13.09 -4.87
N ASP A 51 -6.69 -13.85 -3.79
CA ASP A 51 -6.54 -13.30 -2.44
C ASP A 51 -5.05 -13.04 -2.13
N ILE A 52 -4.78 -12.09 -1.23
CA ILE A 52 -3.44 -11.88 -0.65
C ILE A 52 -3.36 -12.64 0.67
N ARG A 53 -2.36 -13.50 0.82
CA ARG A 53 -2.16 -14.35 2.00
C ARG A 53 -0.87 -13.96 2.71
N ILE A 54 -0.93 -13.89 4.03
CA ILE A 54 0.21 -13.60 4.90
C ILE A 54 0.24 -14.67 5.98
N ASN A 55 1.28 -15.49 5.99
CA ASN A 55 1.49 -16.52 7.00
C ASN A 55 2.27 -15.93 8.17
N LEU A 56 1.73 -16.15 9.37
CA LEU A 56 2.32 -15.73 10.64
C LEU A 56 3.26 -16.83 11.17
N ASN A 57 4.23 -16.44 11.98
CA ASN A 57 5.13 -17.38 12.66
C ASN A 57 4.50 -18.01 13.91
N SER A 58 3.43 -17.41 14.43
CA SER A 58 2.68 -17.91 15.58
C SER A 58 1.22 -18.12 15.22
N ILE A 59 0.60 -19.05 15.93
CA ILE A 59 -0.85 -19.27 15.90
C ILE A 59 -1.46 -18.30 16.93
N ALA A 60 -2.49 -17.57 16.53
CA ALA A 60 -3.27 -16.75 17.44
C ALA A 60 -3.94 -17.65 18.49
N ASP A 61 -3.71 -17.32 19.77
CA ASP A 61 -4.25 -18.09 20.90
C ASP A 61 -5.78 -18.01 21.00
N GLU A 62 -6.36 -16.94 20.44
CA GLU A 62 -7.80 -16.68 20.45
C GLU A 62 -8.39 -16.95 19.06
N VAL A 63 -9.49 -17.70 19.02
CA VAL A 63 -10.24 -17.93 17.78
C VAL A 63 -10.91 -16.61 17.39
N ILE A 64 -10.23 -15.81 16.57
CA ILE A 64 -10.82 -14.64 15.93
C ILE A 64 -11.75 -15.16 14.83
N ASN A 65 -12.98 -15.49 15.21
CA ASN A 65 -14.03 -15.99 14.30
C ASN A 65 -14.66 -14.89 13.44
N ASP A 66 -14.15 -13.67 13.49
CA ASP A 66 -14.75 -12.51 12.87
C ASP A 66 -13.80 -11.80 11.91
N GLN A 67 -14.41 -11.03 11.00
CA GLN A 67 -13.71 -10.16 10.07
C GLN A 67 -12.78 -9.21 10.84
N LEU A 68 -11.50 -9.24 10.48
CA LEU A 68 -10.50 -8.36 11.08
C LEU A 68 -10.61 -6.93 10.53
N PRO A 69 -10.15 -5.91 11.29
CA PRO A 69 -10.11 -4.54 10.82
C PRO A 69 -9.36 -4.43 9.49
N ALA A 70 -9.99 -3.84 8.46
CA ALA A 70 -9.40 -3.71 7.13
C ALA A 70 -8.10 -2.89 7.12
N GLU A 71 -7.90 -2.04 8.14
CA GLU A 71 -6.74 -1.18 8.30
C GLU A 71 -5.45 -1.93 8.67
N LEU A 72 -5.53 -3.22 9.03
CA LEU A 72 -4.36 -4.05 9.34
C LEU A 72 -3.46 -4.28 8.13
N ILE A 73 -4.02 -4.30 6.92
CA ILE A 73 -3.28 -4.48 5.68
C ILE A 73 -3.51 -3.26 4.81
N LYS A 74 -2.44 -2.53 4.52
CA LYS A 74 -2.46 -1.39 3.62
C LYS A 74 -1.78 -1.75 2.31
N LEU A 75 -2.53 -1.69 1.22
CA LEU A 75 -2.02 -1.92 -0.13
C LEU A 75 -1.72 -0.60 -0.83
N ASP A 76 -0.67 -0.58 -1.66
CA ASP A 76 -0.34 0.51 -2.58
C ASP A 76 -0.17 -0.08 -3.99
N PRO A 77 -1.12 0.17 -4.92
CA PRO A 77 -2.28 1.05 -4.81
C PRO A 77 -3.34 0.54 -3.82
N SER A 78 -4.12 1.46 -3.26
CA SER A 78 -5.19 1.13 -2.32
C SER A 78 -6.30 0.34 -3.00
N VAL A 79 -6.69 -0.79 -2.39
CA VAL A 79 -7.77 -1.66 -2.83
C VAL A 79 -8.65 -1.98 -1.62
N ALA A 80 -9.97 -1.85 -1.80
CA ALA A 80 -10.94 -2.20 -0.76
C ALA A 80 -11.08 -3.72 -0.64
N GLY A 81 -11.18 -4.21 0.59
CA GLY A 81 -11.21 -5.63 0.88
C GLY A 81 -11.55 -5.95 2.32
N LYS A 82 -11.69 -7.25 2.58
CA LYS A 82 -11.98 -7.80 3.90
C LYS A 82 -10.80 -8.67 4.34
N ILE A 83 -10.51 -8.67 5.63
CA ILE A 83 -9.44 -9.50 6.20
C ILE A 83 -10.07 -10.59 7.06
N THR A 84 -9.62 -11.82 6.88
CA THR A 84 -9.99 -12.97 7.71
C THR A 84 -8.73 -13.64 8.25
N LEU A 85 -8.85 -14.32 9.39
CA LEU A 85 -7.80 -15.18 9.93
C LEU A 85 -8.21 -16.64 9.70
N SER A 86 -7.45 -17.36 8.88
CA SER A 86 -7.62 -18.79 8.64
C SER A 86 -6.67 -19.58 9.53
N ASP A 87 -7.19 -20.63 10.15
CA ASP A 87 -6.43 -21.63 10.91
C ASP A 87 -5.54 -21.02 12.02
N GLY A 88 -5.86 -19.80 12.47
CA GLY A 88 -5.15 -19.06 13.51
C GLY A 88 -3.80 -18.47 13.09
N HIS A 89 -3.28 -18.72 11.90
CA HIS A 89 -1.93 -18.29 11.51
C HIS A 89 -1.81 -17.76 10.08
N MET A 90 -2.91 -17.64 9.34
CA MET A 90 -2.90 -17.11 7.98
C MET A 90 -3.90 -15.97 7.86
N LEU A 91 -3.39 -14.75 7.67
CA LEU A 91 -4.23 -13.61 7.31
C LEU A 91 -4.54 -13.68 5.81
N ILE A 92 -5.82 -13.61 5.46
CA ILE A 92 -6.29 -13.58 4.08
C ILE A 92 -7.00 -12.26 3.83
N PHE A 93 -6.49 -11.48 2.87
CA PHE A 93 -7.16 -10.30 2.35
C PHE A 93 -7.94 -10.67 1.09
N HIS A 94 -9.25 -10.50 1.16
CA HIS A 94 -10.20 -10.72 0.09
C HIS A 94 -10.52 -9.39 -0.59
N PRO A 95 -10.07 -9.16 -1.84
CA PRO A 95 -10.37 -7.93 -2.56
C PRO A 95 -11.86 -7.87 -2.93
N GLU A 96 -12.52 -6.73 -2.71
CA GLU A 96 -13.92 -6.53 -3.13
C GLU A 96 -14.06 -6.36 -4.64
N LYS A 97 -12.98 -5.96 -5.30
CA LYS A 97 -12.88 -5.79 -6.76
C LYS A 97 -11.52 -6.28 -7.23
N PRO A 98 -11.40 -6.74 -8.50
CA PRO A 98 -10.12 -7.16 -9.04
C PRO A 98 -9.03 -6.10 -8.89
N PHE A 99 -7.80 -6.54 -8.62
CA PHE A 99 -6.63 -5.68 -8.56
C PHE A 99 -6.40 -4.94 -9.89
N PRO A 100 -5.84 -3.73 -9.85
CA PRO A 100 -5.33 -3.09 -11.05
C PRO A 100 -4.21 -3.95 -11.67
N SER A 101 -4.31 -4.20 -12.97
CA SER A 101 -3.32 -5.01 -13.69
C SER A 101 -1.97 -4.31 -13.79
N GLY A 102 -0.88 -5.10 -13.76
CA GLY A 102 0.48 -4.62 -14.01
C GLY A 102 1.12 -3.84 -12.84
N GLN A 103 0.59 -4.00 -11.63
CA GLN A 103 1.14 -3.39 -10.40
C GLN A 103 2.13 -4.34 -9.71
N SER A 104 3.10 -3.77 -8.99
CA SER A 104 4.15 -4.46 -8.23
C SER A 104 4.29 -3.91 -6.82
#